data_AF-A0A7K3M2V9-F1
#
_entry.id   AF-A0A7K3M2V9-F1
#
_cell.length_a   1.000
_cell.length_b   1.000
_cell.length_c   1.000
_cell.angle_alpha   90.00
_cell.angle_beta   90.00
_cell.angle_gamma   90.00
#
_symmetry.space_group_name_H-M   'P 1'
#
loop_
_entity.id
_entity.type
_entity.pdbx_description
1 polymer ?
#
loop_
_entity_poly.entity_id
_entity_poly.type
_entity_poly.pdbx_seq_one_letter_code
_entity_poly.pdbx_strand_id
1 'polypeptide(L)'
;MVERRIRYSEERPYVVPDTLEELTGPTRGEVTLPSRLDWSEQGTYNLDDPRELSVMYERVLREAMDVEDLCRYVNGAMLRRAWPRMFLPGRVRALWEERFPQLTRTEL
;
A
#
# COMPACT_ATOMS: atom_id res chain seq x y z
N MET A 1 -15.40 -3.28 -21.61
CA MET A 1 -15.41 -3.09 -20.14
C MET A 1 -14.88 -1.68 -19.91
N VAL A 2 -15.60 -0.84 -19.17
CA VAL A 2 -15.39 0.62 -19.18
C VAL A 2 -14.16 0.99 -18.35
N GLU A 3 -13.07 1.35 -19.03
CA GLU A 3 -11.93 2.05 -18.44
C GLU A 3 -12.39 3.46 -18.04
N ARG A 4 -12.68 3.65 -16.76
CA ARG A 4 -13.05 4.95 -16.21
C ARG A 4 -11.78 5.80 -16.16
N ARG A 5 -11.63 6.67 -17.16
CA ARG A 5 -10.62 7.75 -17.21
C ARG A 5 -10.88 8.69 -16.03
N ILE A 6 -10.24 8.44 -14.88
CA ILE A 6 -10.25 9.36 -13.74
C ILE A 6 -9.40 10.58 -14.13
N ARG A 7 -10.02 11.77 -14.06
CA ARG A 7 -9.36 13.05 -14.32
C ARG A 7 -8.35 13.30 -13.21
N TYR A 8 -7.10 13.53 -13.61
CA TYR A 8 -6.02 13.96 -12.74
C TYR A 8 -6.30 15.37 -12.19
N SER A 9 -5.99 15.57 -10.90
CA SER A 9 -6.09 16.83 -10.11
C SER A 9 -7.54 17.16 -9.67
N GLU A 10 -7.89 17.35 -8.39
CA GLU A 10 -7.27 18.30 -7.44
C GLU A 10 -7.41 17.93 -5.94
N GLU A 11 -7.83 16.72 -5.59
CA GLU A 11 -7.85 16.26 -4.19
C GLU A 11 -7.40 14.81 -4.20
N ARG A 12 -6.12 14.49 -3.96
CA ARG A 12 -5.71 13.06 -3.92
C ARG A 12 -6.42 12.41 -2.73
N PRO A 13 -7.47 11.60 -2.93
CA PRO A 13 -8.12 10.91 -1.84
C PRO A 13 -7.18 9.76 -1.49
N TYR A 14 -6.63 9.77 -0.29
CA TYR A 14 -5.96 8.58 0.20
C TYR A 14 -7.02 7.48 0.31
N VAL A 15 -6.83 6.40 -0.43
CA VAL A 15 -7.74 5.26 -0.40
C VAL A 15 -7.36 4.32 0.74
N VAL A 16 -8.38 3.76 1.39
CA VAL A 16 -8.25 2.77 2.45
C VAL A 16 -9.28 1.68 2.17
N PRO A 17 -8.91 0.39 2.21
CA PRO A 17 -9.88 -0.69 2.09
C PRO A 17 -10.88 -0.67 3.24
N ASP A 18 -11.98 -1.39 3.10
CA ASP A 18 -12.92 -1.55 4.20
C ASP A 18 -12.36 -2.47 5.29
N THR A 19 -11.55 -3.45 4.89
CA THR A 19 -10.90 -4.40 5.80
C THR A 19 -9.45 -4.69 5.41
N LEU A 20 -8.62 -5.07 6.38
CA LEU A 20 -7.25 -5.56 6.10
C LEU A 20 -7.24 -6.94 5.43
N GLU A 21 -8.35 -7.69 5.47
CA GLU A 21 -8.45 -9.03 4.90
C GLU A 21 -8.58 -8.99 3.37
N GLU A 22 -9.11 -7.91 2.81
CA GLU A 22 -9.14 -7.66 1.37
C GLU A 22 -7.73 -7.47 0.77
N LEU A 23 -6.77 -7.09 1.61
CA LEU A 23 -5.36 -6.95 1.26
C LEU A 23 -4.73 -8.33 1.13
N THR A 24 -4.82 -8.88 -0.09
CA THR A 24 -4.39 -10.23 -0.47
C THR A 24 -3.13 -10.23 -1.33
N GLY A 25 -2.41 -9.10 -1.35
CA GLY A 25 -1.22 -8.93 -2.15
C GLY A 25 -0.12 -9.97 -1.86
N PRO A 26 0.87 -10.06 -2.77
CA PRO A 26 1.99 -10.97 -2.63
C PRO A 26 2.78 -10.67 -1.35
N THR A 27 3.35 -11.72 -0.76
CA THR A 27 4.11 -11.65 0.51
C THR A 27 5.57 -12.07 0.37
N ARG A 28 5.94 -12.69 -0.75
CA ARG A 28 7.29 -13.21 -1.08
C ARG A 28 7.51 -13.16 -2.58
N GLY A 29 8.77 -13.27 -2.98
CA GLY A 29 9.21 -13.20 -4.38
C GLY A 29 9.31 -11.77 -4.90
N GLU A 30 9.64 -11.65 -6.17
CA GLU A 30 9.79 -10.37 -6.85
C GLU A 30 8.45 -9.86 -7.38
N VAL A 31 8.17 -8.59 -7.11
CA VAL A 31 6.94 -7.93 -7.56
C VAL A 31 7.27 -6.67 -8.31
N THR A 32 6.77 -6.58 -9.55
CA THR A 32 6.90 -5.39 -10.37
C THR A 32 5.66 -4.50 -10.23
N LEU A 33 5.87 -3.28 -9.77
CA LEU A 33 4.88 -2.22 -9.75
C LEU A 33 4.69 -1.62 -11.15
N PRO A 34 3.46 -1.31 -11.55
CA PRO A 34 3.17 -0.63 -12.79
C PRO A 34 3.66 0.82 -12.71
N SER A 35 3.98 1.41 -13.86
CA SER A 35 4.57 2.75 -13.98
C SER A 35 3.74 3.88 -13.35
N ARG A 36 2.45 3.65 -13.14
CA ARG A 36 1.54 4.56 -12.44
C ARG A 36 1.77 4.62 -10.92
N LEU A 37 2.22 3.51 -10.32
CA LEU A 37 2.59 3.42 -8.90
C LEU A 37 4.08 3.69 -8.72
N ASP A 38 4.88 3.33 -9.70
CA ASP A 38 6.33 3.50 -9.66
C ASP A 38 6.90 4.00 -10.99
N TRP A 39 7.24 5.27 -11.06
CA TRP A 39 7.82 5.89 -12.25
C TRP A 39 9.31 5.57 -12.44
N SER A 40 9.90 4.67 -11.62
CA SER A 40 11.31 4.28 -11.72
C SER A 40 11.50 3.20 -12.78
N GLU A 41 12.66 3.20 -13.44
CA GLU A 41 12.96 2.27 -14.55
C GLU A 41 12.97 0.78 -14.17
N GLN A 42 13.15 0.43 -12.89
CA GLN A 42 13.11 -0.96 -12.42
C GLN A 42 11.73 -1.39 -11.93
N GLY A 43 11.07 -0.55 -11.12
CA GLY A 43 9.76 -0.83 -10.52
C GLY A 43 9.62 -2.19 -9.82
N THR A 44 10.70 -2.93 -9.57
CA THR A 44 10.68 -4.32 -9.11
C THR A 44 11.26 -4.38 -7.71
N TYR A 45 10.53 -5.06 -6.82
CA TYR A 45 10.81 -5.14 -5.40
C TYR A 45 10.86 -6.59 -4.96
N ASN A 46 11.89 -6.96 -4.21
CA ASN A 46 11.96 -8.29 -3.62
C ASN A 46 11.25 -8.32 -2.26
N LEU A 47 10.13 -9.05 -2.17
CA LEU A 47 9.38 -9.18 -0.92
C LEU A 47 10.04 -10.10 0.11
N ASP A 48 11.05 -10.89 -0.29
CA ASP A 48 11.88 -11.64 0.65
C ASP A 48 12.84 -10.73 1.43
N ASP A 49 13.11 -9.50 0.96
CA ASP A 49 13.80 -8.47 1.75
C ASP A 49 12.77 -7.55 2.46
N PRO A 50 12.72 -7.57 3.80
CA PRO A 50 11.80 -6.71 4.57
C PRO A 50 11.95 -5.22 4.31
N ARG A 51 13.14 -4.75 3.91
CA ARG A 51 13.40 -3.35 3.57
C ARG A 51 12.73 -3.00 2.24
N GLU A 52 12.93 -3.83 1.21
CA GLU A 52 12.30 -3.63 -0.10
C GLU A 52 10.78 -3.76 -0.02
N LEU A 53 10.27 -4.73 0.75
CA LEU A 53 8.84 -4.85 1.03
C LEU A 53 8.28 -3.57 1.65
N SER A 54 8.98 -3.00 2.63
CA SER A 54 8.54 -1.78 3.30
C SER A 54 8.52 -0.59 2.33
N VAL A 55 9.56 -0.43 1.51
CA VAL A 55 9.64 0.62 0.49
C VAL A 55 8.55 0.46 -0.56
N MET A 56 8.29 -0.76 -1.02
CA MET A 56 7.22 -1.05 -1.96
C MET A 56 5.86 -0.67 -1.37
N TYR A 57 5.59 -1.08 -0.13
CA TYR A 57 4.31 -0.79 0.52
C TYR A 57 4.14 0.71 0.76
N GLU A 58 5.18 1.42 1.18
CA GLU A 58 5.17 2.88 1.30
C GLU A 58 4.82 3.56 -0.03
N ARG A 59 5.42 3.11 -1.15
CA ARG A 59 5.09 3.62 -2.48
C ARG A 59 3.66 3.32 -2.86
N VAL A 60 3.20 2.08 -2.68
CA VAL A 60 1.81 1.71 -3.01
C VAL A 60 0.83 2.49 -2.16
N LEU A 61 1.04 2.62 -0.84
CA LEU A 61 0.16 3.40 0.05
C LEU A 61 0.10 4.89 -0.31
N ARG A 62 1.19 5.43 -0.86
CA ARG A 62 1.29 6.84 -1.25
C ARG A 62 0.71 7.10 -2.65
N GLU A 63 0.92 6.20 -3.58
CA GLU A 63 0.60 6.38 -5.01
C GLU A 63 -0.67 5.64 -5.45
N ALA A 64 -1.18 4.69 -4.66
CA ALA A 64 -2.45 4.02 -4.96
C ALA A 64 -3.59 5.03 -5.01
N MET A 65 -4.34 4.98 -6.10
CA MET A 65 -5.52 5.80 -6.32
C MET A 65 -6.82 5.03 -6.06
N ASP A 66 -6.75 3.69 -6.03
CA ASP A 66 -7.89 2.80 -5.88
C ASP A 66 -7.57 1.68 -4.89
N VAL A 67 -8.60 1.19 -4.18
CA VAL A 67 -8.47 0.08 -3.22
C VAL A 67 -8.01 -1.20 -3.91
N GLU A 68 -8.36 -1.41 -5.17
CA GLU A 68 -7.93 -2.58 -5.94
C GLU A 68 -6.40 -2.69 -6.03
N ASP A 69 -5.68 -1.56 -6.12
CA ASP A 69 -4.21 -1.56 -6.11
C ASP A 69 -3.65 -1.99 -4.78
N LEU A 70 -4.24 -1.49 -3.69
CA LEU A 70 -3.86 -1.90 -2.36
C LEU A 70 -4.09 -3.40 -2.20
N CYS A 71 -5.26 -3.92 -2.60
CA CYS A 71 -5.57 -5.34 -2.52
C CYS A 71 -4.63 -6.20 -3.36
N ARG A 72 -4.17 -5.68 -4.50
CA ARG A 72 -3.29 -6.39 -5.43
C ARG A 72 -1.84 -6.47 -4.96
N TYR A 73 -1.33 -5.43 -4.29
CA TYR A 73 0.10 -5.29 -3.98
C TYR A 73 0.43 -5.35 -2.49
N VAL A 74 -0.53 -5.05 -1.62
CA VAL A 74 -0.37 -5.03 -0.17
C VAL A 74 -1.07 -6.23 0.44
N ASN A 75 -0.40 -6.88 1.39
CA ASN A 75 -0.99 -7.92 2.20
C ASN A 75 -1.28 -7.40 3.61
N GLY A 76 -2.48 -7.60 4.13
CA GLY A 76 -2.88 -7.05 5.43
C GLY A 76 -2.04 -7.56 6.60
N ALA A 77 -1.65 -8.84 6.57
CA ALA A 77 -0.83 -9.43 7.62
C ALA A 77 0.62 -8.93 7.58
N MET A 78 1.18 -8.74 6.38
CA MET A 78 2.53 -8.16 6.23
C MET A 78 2.54 -6.67 6.54
N LEU A 79 1.51 -5.94 6.09
CA LEU A 79 1.34 -4.52 6.36
C LEU A 79 1.34 -4.28 7.87
N ARG A 80 0.55 -5.03 8.64
CA ARG A 80 0.51 -4.90 10.11
C ARG A 80 1.89 -5.10 10.76
N ARG A 81 2.70 -6.03 10.26
CA ARG A 81 4.05 -6.30 10.79
C ARG A 81 5.06 -5.22 10.44
N ALA A 82 4.94 -4.62 9.26
CA ALA A 82 5.87 -3.61 8.77
C ALA A 82 5.43 -2.18 9.11
N TRP A 83 4.15 -1.94 9.39
CA TRP A 83 3.54 -0.66 9.77
C TRP A 83 4.35 0.17 10.79
N PRO A 84 4.80 -0.38 11.93
CA PRO A 84 5.56 0.41 12.90
C PRO A 84 6.94 0.87 12.40
N ARG A 85 7.48 0.23 11.36
CA ARG A 85 8.80 0.53 10.78
C ARG A 85 8.71 1.40 9.52
N MET A 86 7.53 1.57 8.95
CA MET A 86 7.32 2.35 7.73
C MET A 86 7.32 3.86 8.01
N PHE A 87 7.84 4.62 7.04
CA PHE A 87 7.85 6.09 7.10
C PHE A 87 6.78 6.69 6.17
N LEU A 88 5.54 6.71 6.66
CA LEU A 88 4.40 7.27 5.92
C LEU A 88 4.16 8.75 6.26
N PRO A 89 3.64 9.55 5.30
CA PRO A 89 3.14 10.89 5.61
C PRO A 89 2.07 10.83 6.70
N GLY A 90 2.14 11.76 7.67
CA GLY A 90 1.26 11.74 8.85
C GLY A 90 -0.24 11.67 8.53
N ARG A 91 -0.68 12.27 7.41
CA ARG A 91 -2.09 12.21 6.96
C ARG A 91 -2.51 10.81 6.50
N VAL A 92 -1.65 10.09 5.78
CA VAL A 92 -1.90 8.69 5.36
C VAL A 92 -1.96 7.81 6.60
N ARG A 93 -0.97 7.97 7.48
CA ARG A 93 -0.87 7.21 8.71
C ARG A 93 -2.12 7.39 9.58
N ALA A 94 -2.50 8.64 9.85
CA ALA A 94 -3.67 8.93 10.68
C ALA A 94 -4.97 8.35 10.11
N LEU A 95 -5.19 8.46 8.80
CA LEU A 95 -6.36 7.93 8.11
C LEU A 95 -6.44 6.39 8.19
N TRP A 96 -5.31 5.71 8.01
CA TRP A 96 -5.24 4.26 8.15
C TRP A 96 -5.37 3.80 9.61
N GLU A 97 -4.79 4.52 10.56
CA GLU A 97 -4.89 4.21 11.99
C GLU A 97 -6.30 4.49 12.54
N GLU A 98 -7.00 5.50 12.01
CA GLU A 98 -8.40 5.80 12.32
C GLU A 98 -9.32 4.66 11.83
N ARG A 99 -9.08 4.15 10.61
CA ARG A 99 -9.85 3.03 10.05
C ARG A 99 -9.47 1.69 10.68
N PHE A 100 -8.21 1.48 11.00
CA PHE A 100 -7.63 0.23 11.48
C PHE A 100 -6.85 0.43 12.79
N PRO A 101 -7.55 0.52 13.93
CA PRO A 101 -6.90 0.61 15.24
C PRO A 101 -6.00 -0.61 15.55
N GLN A 102 -6.19 -1.75 14.87
CA GLN A 102 -5.31 -2.91 14.96
C GLN A 102 -3.91 -2.73 14.35
N LEU A 103 -3.67 -1.66 13.56
CA LEU A 103 -2.33 -1.34 13.05
C LEU A 103 -1.46 -0.66 14.11
N THR A 104 -2.08 0.09 15.04
CA THR A 104 -1.39 0.72 16.17
C THR A 104 -1.28 -0.24 17.35
N ARG A 105 -2.32 -1.05 17.57
CA ARG A 105 -2.32 -2.09 18.58
C ARG A 105 -1.53 -3.30 18.08
N THR A 106 -0.21 -3.18 18.10
CA THR A 106 0.69 -4.33 18.09
C THR A 106 0.47 -5.09 19.39
N GLU A 107 -0.52 -5.98 19.44
CA GLU A 107 -0.60 -6.96 20.52
C GLU A 107 0.56 -7.94 20.32
N LEU A 108 1.57 -7.78 21.19
CA LEU A 108 2.68 -8.69 21.42
C LEU A 108 2.19 -10.04 21.91
#